data_AF-A0A8A2H866-F1
#
_entry.id   AF-A0A8A2H866-F1
#
_cell.length_a   1.000
_cell.length_b   1.000
_cell.length_c   1.000
_cell.angle_alpha   90.00
_cell.angle_beta   90.00
_cell.angle_gamma   90.00
#
_symmetry.space_group_name_H-M   'P 1'
#
loop_
_entity.id
_entity.type
_entity.pdbx_description
1 polymer ?
#
loop_
_entity_poly.entity_id
_entity_poly.type
_entity_poly.pdbx_seq_one_letter_code
_entity_poly.pdbx_strand_id
1 'polypeptide(L)'
;MSTSTKNFPSILLCISGGQDSMALLSGMLYQRKTWINQLGILHCQHGWTREDLAMASQISQVASLLAIPYYCVTTPRTLSKEQPARLWRYEAATRVANRHGYGVVVTAHTATDTLESIIGHILRGGGVGALSSLTSSSIISYIWTGGVLGSEEWGREGVDLVSWRAYLPLSLARPTHRVRRRTLTAWGQRWKLPIYPDPIHRQMQGRRNRLRYELLPYLETHWNPATESSLTNICTLVEQEILYLRKIIERIEADQQESPTEA
;
A
#
# COMPACT_ATOMS: atom_id res chain seq x y z
N MET A 1 -26.12 -21.55 -22.24
CA MET A 1 -24.68 -21.18 -22.23
C MET A 1 -24.41 -20.34 -20.99
N SER A 2 -23.91 -20.97 -19.93
CA SER A 2 -23.60 -20.32 -18.65
C SER A 2 -22.27 -19.57 -18.77
N THR A 3 -22.30 -18.25 -18.97
CA THR A 3 -21.11 -17.42 -18.79
C THR A 3 -20.75 -17.41 -17.31
N SER A 4 -19.72 -18.17 -16.93
CA SER A 4 -19.09 -18.08 -15.62
C SER A 4 -18.58 -16.66 -15.41
N THR A 5 -19.38 -15.81 -14.78
CA THR A 5 -18.94 -14.52 -14.28
C THR A 5 -18.00 -14.82 -13.11
N LYS A 6 -16.69 -14.82 -13.36
CA LYS A 6 -15.68 -14.82 -12.30
C LYS A 6 -16.06 -13.70 -11.32
N ASN A 7 -16.54 -14.08 -10.13
CA ASN A 7 -16.92 -13.14 -9.10
C ASN A 7 -15.63 -12.46 -8.62
N PHE A 8 -15.41 -11.21 -9.03
CA PHE A 8 -14.23 -10.47 -8.60
C PHE A 8 -14.38 -10.14 -7.11
N PRO A 9 -13.33 -10.32 -6.30
CA PRO A 9 -13.39 -9.97 -4.89
C PRO A 9 -13.64 -8.47 -4.76
N SER A 10 -14.43 -8.08 -3.77
CA SER A 10 -14.61 -6.70 -3.33
C SER A 10 -13.27 -6.09 -2.91
N ILE A 11 -13.03 -4.85 -3.32
CA ILE A 11 -11.75 -4.16 -3.23
C ILE A 11 -11.85 -2.97 -2.28
N LEU A 12 -11.00 -2.92 -1.26
CA LEU A 12 -10.81 -1.74 -0.42
C LEU A 12 -9.60 -0.95 -0.91
N LEU A 13 -9.83 0.21 -1.50
CA LEU A 13 -8.80 1.10 -2.02
C LEU A 13 -8.36 2.11 -0.96
N CYS A 14 -7.08 2.07 -0.58
CA CYS A 14 -6.50 3.05 0.34
C CYS A 14 -6.15 4.35 -0.41
N ILE A 15 -6.83 5.45 -0.07
CA ILE A 15 -6.63 6.77 -0.66
C ILE A 15 -6.03 7.72 0.37
N SER A 16 -4.85 8.25 0.07
CA SER A 16 -4.19 9.26 0.92
C SER A 16 -4.53 10.69 0.52
N GLY A 17 -5.30 10.92 -0.55
CA GLY A 17 -5.59 12.26 -1.12
C GLY A 17 -4.48 12.77 -2.05
N GLY A 18 -3.29 12.19 -1.96
CA GLY A 18 -2.18 12.49 -2.85
C GLY A 18 -2.36 11.94 -4.26
N GLN A 19 -1.57 12.49 -5.18
CA GLN A 19 -1.63 12.25 -6.61
C GLN A 19 -1.65 10.77 -7.01
N ASP A 20 -0.75 9.96 -6.46
CA ASP A 20 -0.62 8.55 -6.84
C ASP A 20 -1.90 7.76 -6.54
N SER A 21 -2.51 8.01 -5.38
CA SER A 21 -3.75 7.34 -4.96
C SER A 21 -4.96 7.77 -5.78
N MET A 22 -5.04 9.05 -6.15
CA MET A 22 -6.10 9.57 -7.02
C MET A 22 -5.94 9.10 -8.47
N ALA A 23 -4.69 9.02 -8.96
CA ALA A 23 -4.38 8.45 -10.27
C ALA A 23 -4.73 6.95 -10.32
N LEU A 24 -4.48 6.19 -9.25
CA LEU A 24 -4.90 4.80 -9.16
C LEU A 24 -6.43 4.65 -9.20
N LEU A 25 -7.17 5.42 -8.38
CA LEU A 25 -8.64 5.41 -8.40
C LEU A 25 -9.17 5.67 -9.83
N SER A 26 -8.72 6.76 -10.45
CA SER A 26 -9.17 7.12 -11.80
C SER A 26 -8.79 6.08 -12.85
N GLY A 27 -7.59 5.49 -12.79
CA GLY A 27 -7.16 4.42 -13.69
C GLY A 27 -8.01 3.16 -13.56
N MET A 28 -8.35 2.77 -12.33
CA MET A 28 -9.24 1.63 -12.07
C MET A 28 -10.64 1.85 -12.66
N LEU A 29 -11.21 3.04 -12.43
CA LEU A 29 -12.53 3.40 -12.96
C LEU A 29 -12.54 3.55 -14.50
N TYR A 30 -11.43 4.04 -15.07
CA TYR A 30 -11.24 4.14 -16.52
C TYR A 30 -11.19 2.76 -17.17
N GLN A 31 -10.45 1.81 -16.58
CA GLN A 31 -10.29 0.48 -17.13
C GLN A 31 -11.58 -0.34 -17.05
N ARG A 32 -12.30 -0.26 -15.93
CA ARG A 32 -13.54 -1.01 -15.70
C ARG A 32 -14.53 -0.22 -14.85
N LYS A 33 -15.51 0.41 -15.50
CA LYS A 33 -16.62 1.07 -14.81
C LYS A 33 -17.40 0.15 -13.86
N THR A 34 -17.47 -1.15 -14.17
CA THR A 34 -18.17 -2.15 -13.33
C THR A 34 -17.50 -2.39 -11.97
N TRP A 35 -16.23 -2.00 -11.80
CA TRP A 35 -15.54 -2.09 -10.50
C TRP A 35 -16.12 -1.13 -9.47
N ILE A 36 -16.83 -0.08 -9.88
CA ILE A 36 -17.40 0.90 -8.96
C ILE A 36 -18.27 0.24 -7.87
N ASN A 37 -19.04 -0.79 -8.23
CA ASN A 37 -19.91 -1.53 -7.32
C ASN A 37 -19.17 -2.50 -6.38
N GLN A 38 -17.88 -2.71 -6.63
CA GLN A 38 -17.02 -3.61 -5.84
C GLN A 38 -16.00 -2.85 -5.01
N LEU A 39 -15.94 -1.52 -5.15
CA LEU A 39 -14.97 -0.67 -4.49
C LEU A 39 -15.48 -0.16 -3.14
N GLY A 40 -14.57 -0.03 -2.19
CA GLY A 40 -14.69 0.85 -1.04
C GLY A 40 -13.46 1.73 -0.97
N ILE A 41 -13.59 2.95 -0.45
CA ILE A 41 -12.48 3.87 -0.23
C ILE A 41 -12.18 3.91 1.26
N LEU A 42 -10.91 3.72 1.61
CA LEU A 42 -10.39 3.92 2.94
C LEU A 42 -9.41 5.10 2.95
N HIS A 43 -9.67 6.07 3.81
CA HIS A 43 -8.73 7.13 4.16
C HIS A 43 -8.27 6.97 5.61
N CYS A 44 -6.96 7.01 5.84
CA CYS A 44 -6.37 6.86 7.17
C CYS A 44 -5.70 8.18 7.59
N GLN A 45 -6.30 8.86 8.56
CA GLN A 45 -5.79 10.10 9.13
C GLN A 45 -4.82 9.80 10.28
N HIS A 46 -3.52 9.98 10.03
CA HIS A 46 -2.44 9.72 10.99
C HIS A 46 -2.06 10.95 11.86
N GLY A 47 -2.72 12.09 11.65
CA GLY A 47 -2.62 13.27 12.51
C GLY A 47 -1.30 14.02 12.38
N TRP A 48 -0.65 13.98 11.21
CA TRP A 48 0.63 14.69 10.99
C TRP A 48 0.40 16.14 10.62
N THR A 49 -0.77 16.47 10.07
CA THR A 49 -1.09 17.82 9.64
C THR A 49 -2.45 18.24 10.17
N ARG A 50 -2.63 19.55 10.40
CA ARG A 50 -3.95 20.11 10.75
C ARG A 50 -4.91 20.11 9.56
N GLU A 51 -4.39 19.91 8.36
CA GLU A 51 -5.13 19.92 7.09
C GLU A 51 -5.74 18.54 6.75
N ASP A 52 -5.42 17.50 7.55
CA ASP A 52 -5.94 16.13 7.37
C ASP A 52 -7.49 16.11 7.33
N LEU A 53 -8.17 16.98 8.08
CA LEU A 53 -9.64 17.06 8.10
C LEU A 53 -10.23 17.58 6.78
N ALA A 54 -9.59 18.60 6.17
CA ALA A 54 -10.03 19.14 4.88
C ALA A 54 -9.87 18.08 3.78
N MET A 55 -8.77 17.33 3.82
CA MET A 55 -8.49 16.23 2.90
C MET A 55 -9.52 15.10 3.04
N ALA A 56 -9.87 14.71 4.27
CA ALA A 56 -10.90 13.70 4.51
C ALA A 56 -12.26 14.14 3.92
N SER A 57 -12.67 15.40 4.16
CA SER A 57 -13.90 15.95 3.59
C SER A 57 -13.90 15.93 2.06
N GLN A 58 -12.76 16.25 1.45
CA GLN A 58 -12.62 16.27 0.00
C GLN A 58 -12.69 14.87 -0.63
N ILE A 59 -12.00 13.89 -0.03
CA ILE A 59 -12.06 12.49 -0.49
C ILE A 59 -13.48 11.95 -0.30
N SER A 60 -14.16 12.30 0.80
CA SER A 60 -15.56 11.94 1.05
C SER A 60 -16.49 12.47 -0.05
N GLN A 61 -16.30 13.71 -0.50
CA GLN A 61 -17.06 14.27 -1.63
C GLN A 61 -16.84 13.48 -2.92
N VAL A 62 -15.58 13.14 -3.24
CA VAL A 62 -15.27 12.31 -4.42
C VAL A 62 -15.95 10.94 -4.33
N ALA A 63 -15.88 10.29 -3.16
CA ALA A 63 -16.53 8.99 -2.94
C ALA A 63 -18.06 9.08 -3.09
N SER A 64 -18.67 10.13 -2.55
CA SER A 64 -20.10 10.40 -2.68
C SER A 64 -20.53 10.61 -4.13
N LEU A 65 -19.80 11.43 -4.89
CA LEU A 65 -20.05 11.66 -6.32
C LEU A 65 -19.98 10.38 -7.16
N LEU A 66 -19.11 9.45 -6.76
CA LEU A 66 -18.93 8.17 -7.43
C LEU A 66 -19.84 7.07 -6.87
N ALA A 67 -20.66 7.36 -5.86
CA ALA A 67 -21.47 6.39 -5.12
C ALA A 67 -20.65 5.20 -4.57
N ILE A 68 -19.42 5.45 -4.12
CA ILE A 68 -18.51 4.46 -3.53
C ILE A 68 -18.55 4.60 -1.99
N PRO A 69 -18.70 3.49 -1.23
CA PRO A 69 -18.58 3.50 0.23
C PRO A 69 -17.26 4.14 0.69
N TYR A 70 -17.33 5.04 1.66
CA TYR A 70 -16.18 5.78 2.21
C TYR A 70 -16.00 5.49 3.69
N TYR A 71 -14.78 5.15 4.09
CA TYR A 71 -14.38 4.91 5.46
C TYR A 71 -13.23 5.84 5.82
N CYS A 72 -13.37 6.59 6.90
CA CYS A 72 -12.31 7.41 7.47
C CYS A 72 -11.91 6.86 8.83
N VAL A 73 -10.62 6.56 9.01
CA VAL A 73 -10.06 6.04 10.26
C VAL A 73 -9.05 7.06 10.77
N THR A 74 -9.24 7.56 11.99
CA THR A 74 -8.41 8.63 12.56
C THR A 74 -7.64 8.12 13.76
N THR A 75 -6.30 8.14 13.73
CA THR A 75 -5.47 7.65 14.84
C THR A 75 -5.80 8.35 16.17
N PRO A 76 -5.77 7.67 17.33
CA PRO A 76 -6.09 8.29 18.61
C PRO A 76 -4.90 9.13 19.13
N ARG A 77 -3.71 8.93 18.55
CA ARG A 77 -2.46 9.61 18.91
C ARG A 77 -1.70 9.93 17.63
N THR A 78 -1.09 11.12 17.57
CA THR A 78 -0.19 11.48 16.47
C THR A 78 1.02 10.54 16.45
N LEU A 79 1.24 9.89 15.32
CA LEU A 79 2.32 8.91 15.14
C LEU A 79 3.55 9.60 14.54
N SER A 80 4.55 10.02 15.31
CA SER A 80 5.66 10.84 14.80
C SER A 80 6.65 10.16 13.83
N LYS A 81 6.50 8.85 13.55
CA LYS A 81 7.44 8.08 12.71
C LYS A 81 6.70 7.34 11.59
N GLU A 82 7.33 7.28 10.41
CA GLU A 82 6.81 6.63 9.19
C GLU A 82 6.46 5.15 9.39
N GLN A 83 7.35 4.38 10.04
CA GLN A 83 7.16 2.94 10.16
C GLN A 83 5.97 2.56 11.08
N PRO A 84 5.84 3.13 12.30
CA PRO A 84 4.62 2.97 13.10
C PRO A 84 3.35 3.43 12.39
N ALA A 85 3.38 4.56 11.68
CA ALA A 85 2.22 5.04 10.91
C ALA A 85 1.84 4.09 9.77
N ARG A 86 2.83 3.49 9.09
CA ARG A 86 2.59 2.46 8.07
C ARG A 86 1.96 1.20 8.65
N LEU A 87 2.44 0.71 9.81
CA LEU A 87 1.86 -0.45 10.48
C LEU A 87 0.41 -0.19 10.90
N TRP A 88 0.16 0.96 11.53
CA TRP A 88 -1.19 1.37 11.91
C TRP A 88 -2.13 1.49 10.71
N ARG A 89 -1.68 2.05 9.58
CA ARG A 89 -2.49 2.12 8.35
C ARG A 89 -2.90 0.75 7.83
N TYR A 90 -1.99 -0.23 7.86
CA TYR A 90 -2.33 -1.58 7.41
C TYR A 90 -3.24 -2.32 8.40
N GLU A 91 -3.08 -2.07 9.70
CA GLU A 91 -4.02 -2.56 10.71
C GLU A 91 -5.42 -2.00 10.50
N ALA A 92 -5.55 -0.69 10.31
CA ALA A 92 -6.80 -0.02 9.98
C ALA A 92 -7.45 -0.61 8.71
N ALA A 93 -6.67 -0.80 7.65
CA ALA A 93 -7.15 -1.41 6.41
C ALA A 93 -7.64 -2.84 6.62
N THR A 94 -6.92 -3.63 7.42
CA THR A 94 -7.30 -5.01 7.71
C THR A 94 -8.61 -5.09 8.48
N ARG A 95 -8.79 -4.22 9.47
CA ARG A 95 -10.02 -4.12 10.28
C ARG A 95 -11.22 -3.75 9.42
N VAL A 96 -11.12 -2.69 8.62
CA VAL A 96 -12.21 -2.22 7.75
C VAL A 96 -12.55 -3.26 6.70
N ALA A 97 -11.54 -3.88 6.08
CA ALA A 97 -11.75 -4.92 5.09
C ALA A 97 -12.50 -6.12 5.66
N ASN A 98 -12.11 -6.63 6.83
CA ASN A 98 -12.81 -7.75 7.48
C ASN A 98 -14.23 -7.36 7.93
N ARG A 99 -14.44 -6.15 8.47
CA ARG A 99 -15.76 -5.70 8.96
C ARG A 99 -16.78 -5.59 7.83
N HIS A 100 -16.35 -5.15 6.65
CA HIS A 100 -17.23 -4.86 5.51
C HIS A 100 -17.12 -5.89 4.37
N GLY A 101 -16.39 -7.00 4.58
CA GLY A 101 -16.30 -8.10 3.62
C GLY A 101 -15.51 -7.76 2.35
N TYR A 102 -14.47 -6.93 2.43
CA TYR A 102 -13.53 -6.69 1.33
C TYR A 102 -12.47 -7.80 1.28
N GLY A 103 -12.33 -8.46 0.14
CA GLY A 103 -11.37 -9.56 -0.04
C GLY A 103 -9.95 -9.10 -0.39
N VAL A 104 -9.79 -7.88 -0.91
CA VAL A 104 -8.49 -7.34 -1.34
C VAL A 104 -8.33 -5.89 -0.87
N VAL A 105 -7.17 -5.56 -0.33
CA VAL A 105 -6.75 -4.18 -0.05
C VAL A 105 -5.83 -3.70 -1.16
N VAL A 106 -6.04 -2.50 -1.68
CA VAL A 106 -5.25 -1.93 -2.77
C VAL A 106 -4.56 -0.64 -2.32
N THR A 107 -3.28 -0.49 -2.65
CA THR A 107 -2.49 0.73 -2.39
C THR A 107 -1.77 1.22 -3.63
N ALA A 108 -1.55 2.53 -3.71
CA ALA A 108 -0.92 3.20 -4.86
C ALA A 108 0.61 3.33 -4.76
N HIS A 109 1.27 2.29 -4.26
CA HIS A 109 2.74 2.25 -4.29
C HIS A 109 3.22 2.21 -5.74
N THR A 110 4.27 2.99 -6.02
CA THR A 110 4.85 3.18 -7.35
C THR A 110 6.21 2.48 -7.49
N ALA A 111 6.73 2.38 -8.70
CA ALA A 111 8.10 1.91 -8.93
C ALA A 111 9.14 2.75 -8.19
N THR A 112 8.88 4.06 -8.06
CA THR A 112 9.72 4.98 -7.29
C THR A 112 9.75 4.62 -5.81
N ASP A 113 8.63 4.17 -5.24
CA ASP A 113 8.58 3.70 -3.84
C ASP A 113 9.37 2.40 -3.64
N THR A 114 9.30 1.48 -4.61
CA THR A 114 10.11 0.26 -4.63
C THR A 114 11.61 0.58 -4.64
N LEU A 115 12.01 1.50 -5.52
CA LEU A 115 13.38 1.97 -5.62
C LEU A 115 13.88 2.58 -4.30
N GLU A 116 13.08 3.44 -3.68
CA GLU A 116 13.42 4.05 -2.38
C GLU A 116 13.64 3.01 -1.28
N SER A 117 12.76 2.00 -1.21
CA SER A 117 12.88 0.91 -0.25
C SER A 117 14.18 0.13 -0.49
N ILE A 118 14.47 -0.22 -1.74
CA ILE A 118 15.66 -1.01 -2.11
C ILE A 118 16.95 -0.26 -1.81
N ILE A 119 17.08 1.00 -2.23
CA ILE A 119 18.24 1.84 -1.91
C ILE A 119 18.37 1.98 -0.38
N GLY A 120 17.26 2.19 0.32
CA GLY A 120 17.25 2.26 1.78
C GLY A 120 17.69 0.96 2.46
N HIS A 121 17.51 -0.20 1.83
CA HIS A 121 18.01 -1.48 2.31
C HIS A 121 19.49 -1.68 1.99
N ILE A 122 19.92 -1.34 0.76
CA ILE A 122 21.33 -1.39 0.34
C ILE A 122 22.18 -0.53 1.28
N LEU A 123 21.76 0.72 1.55
CA LEU A 123 22.48 1.65 2.42
C LEU A 123 22.55 1.19 3.89
N ARG A 124 21.73 0.22 4.30
CA ARG A 124 21.77 -0.38 5.66
C ARG A 124 22.55 -1.70 5.70
N GLY A 125 23.17 -2.13 4.60
CA GLY A 125 23.86 -3.41 4.49
C GLY A 125 22.90 -4.61 4.37
N GLY A 126 21.71 -4.41 3.83
CA GLY A 126 20.75 -5.51 3.60
C GLY A 126 21.25 -6.48 2.54
N GLY A 127 21.10 -7.79 2.79
CA GLY A 127 21.38 -8.85 1.80
C GLY A 127 20.35 -8.91 0.67
N VAL A 128 20.54 -9.85 -0.27
CA VAL A 128 19.69 -10.03 -1.47
C VAL A 128 18.18 -10.15 -1.16
N GLY A 129 17.81 -10.72 -0.01
CA GLY A 129 16.40 -10.77 0.42
C GLY A 129 15.76 -9.39 0.59
N ALA A 130 16.54 -8.37 0.95
CA ALA A 130 16.07 -7.00 1.12
C ALA A 130 15.83 -6.27 -0.22
N LEU A 131 16.37 -6.81 -1.33
CA LEU A 131 16.12 -6.32 -2.69
C LEU A 131 14.73 -6.72 -3.21
N SER A 132 14.04 -7.67 -2.56
CA SER A 132 12.66 -8.09 -2.88
C SER A 132 11.56 -7.34 -2.11
N SER A 133 11.90 -6.19 -1.50
CA SER A 133 11.10 -5.56 -0.43
C SER A 133 9.67 -5.13 -0.79
N LEU A 134 9.32 -4.98 -2.08
CA LEU A 134 7.97 -4.59 -2.52
C LEU A 134 7.52 -5.40 -3.73
N THR A 135 6.74 -6.46 -3.47
CA THR A 135 6.09 -7.27 -4.49
C THR A 135 4.77 -6.68 -4.97
N SER A 136 4.33 -7.05 -6.18
CA SER A 136 3.03 -6.64 -6.77
C SER A 136 1.83 -7.01 -5.89
N SER A 137 1.95 -8.12 -5.17
CA SER A 137 0.96 -8.58 -4.20
C SER A 137 1.66 -9.21 -2.99
N SER A 138 1.06 -9.04 -1.82
CA SER A 138 1.55 -9.64 -0.58
C SER A 138 0.36 -9.98 0.32
N ILE A 139 0.47 -11.02 1.13
CA ILE A 139 -0.52 -11.30 2.17
C ILE A 139 -0.20 -10.41 3.37
N ILE A 140 -1.20 -9.69 3.84
CA ILE A 140 -1.16 -9.01 5.13
C ILE A 140 -1.94 -9.86 6.11
N SER A 141 -1.28 -10.30 7.18
CA SER A 141 -1.92 -10.92 8.34
C SER A 141 -1.65 -10.03 9.56
N TYR A 142 -2.72 -9.67 10.28
CA TYR A 142 -2.60 -8.98 11.55
C TYR A 142 -3.39 -9.73 12.61
N ILE A 143 -2.67 -10.13 13.64
CA ILE A 143 -3.26 -10.63 14.88
C ILE A 143 -3.40 -9.41 15.79
N TRP A 144 -4.64 -9.04 16.11
CA TRP A 144 -4.86 -8.02 17.12
C TRP A 144 -4.71 -8.62 18.51
N THR A 145 -3.64 -8.22 19.19
CA THR A 145 -3.33 -8.62 20.56
C THR A 145 -3.94 -7.59 21.50
N GLY A 146 -5.24 -7.73 21.78
CA GLY A 146 -6.03 -7.03 22.80
C GLY A 146 -5.49 -5.72 23.42
N GLY A 147 -6.18 -4.62 23.16
CA GLY A 147 -6.29 -3.48 24.05
C GLY A 147 -7.78 -3.14 24.23
N VAL A 148 -8.25 -2.97 25.46
CA VAL A 148 -9.67 -2.89 25.88
C VAL A 148 -10.66 -2.52 24.76
N LEU A 149 -11.54 -3.48 24.45
CA LEU A 149 -12.73 -3.28 23.64
C LEU A 149 -13.82 -2.81 24.60
N GLY A 150 -13.92 -1.50 24.84
CA GLY A 150 -14.82 -1.01 25.87
C GLY A 150 -14.67 0.44 26.30
N SER A 151 -14.52 1.37 25.35
CA SER A 151 -15.24 2.64 25.43
C SER A 151 -15.26 3.29 24.05
N GLU A 152 -16.44 3.19 23.43
CA GLU A 152 -16.91 3.94 22.26
C GLU A 152 -15.85 4.27 21.21
N GLU A 153 -15.70 3.39 20.20
CA GLU A 153 -14.97 3.51 18.92
C GLU A 153 -13.58 4.22 18.84
N TRP A 154 -13.25 5.21 19.65
CA TRP A 154 -11.97 5.92 19.75
C TRP A 154 -11.76 6.55 21.15
N GLY A 155 -11.74 5.74 22.22
CA GLY A 155 -10.98 5.99 23.47
C GLY A 155 -11.57 6.91 24.56
N ARG A 156 -11.79 6.35 25.75
CA ARG A 156 -11.33 6.84 27.08
C ARG A 156 -11.76 5.89 28.21
N GLU A 157 -10.84 5.61 29.13
CA GLU A 157 -11.02 5.03 30.48
C GLU A 157 -11.97 3.82 30.66
N GLY A 158 -11.35 2.70 31.03
CA GLY A 158 -12.05 1.51 31.52
C GLY A 158 -11.14 0.30 31.34
N VAL A 159 -10.71 -0.33 32.42
CA VAL A 159 -10.03 -1.62 32.41
C VAL A 159 -11.10 -2.71 32.32
N ASP A 160 -11.08 -3.59 31.31
CA ASP A 160 -10.92 -5.05 31.50
C ASP A 160 -11.13 -5.95 30.24
N LEU A 161 -10.44 -7.10 30.27
CA LEU A 161 -10.51 -8.33 29.46
C LEU A 161 -10.04 -8.31 27.98
N VAL A 162 -8.89 -8.98 27.78
CA VAL A 162 -8.21 -9.26 26.50
C VAL A 162 -9.09 -10.12 25.58
N SER A 163 -9.77 -9.51 24.61
CA SER A 163 -10.34 -10.26 23.47
C SER A 163 -9.29 -10.38 22.39
N TRP A 164 -8.86 -11.60 22.07
CA TRP A 164 -8.02 -11.85 20.90
C TRP A 164 -8.91 -11.84 19.67
N ARG A 165 -8.70 -10.90 18.74
CA ARG A 165 -9.42 -10.88 17.46
C ARG A 165 -8.42 -11.11 16.34
N ALA A 166 -8.30 -12.37 15.93
CA ALA A 166 -7.55 -12.72 14.73
C ALA A 166 -8.37 -12.27 13.52
N TYR A 167 -7.82 -11.36 12.71
CA TYR A 167 -8.40 -11.01 11.43
C TYR A 167 -7.97 -12.04 10.38
N LEU A 168 -8.85 -12.33 9.42
CA LEU A 168 -8.45 -13.18 8.31
C LEU A 168 -7.31 -12.50 7.54
N PRO A 169 -6.30 -13.27 7.10
CA PRO A 169 -5.25 -12.74 6.25
C PRO A 169 -5.87 -12.18 4.96
N LEU A 170 -5.45 -10.99 4.57
CA LEU A 170 -5.96 -10.28 3.40
C LEU A 170 -4.89 -10.15 2.33
N SER A 171 -5.31 -10.24 1.07
CA SER A 171 -4.44 -9.91 -0.04
C SER A 171 -4.28 -8.40 -0.15
N LEU A 172 -3.03 -7.92 -0.07
CA LEU A 172 -2.67 -6.56 -0.45
C LEU A 172 -2.15 -6.56 -1.89
N ALA A 173 -2.77 -5.77 -2.75
CA ALA A 173 -2.34 -5.55 -4.12
C ALA A 173 -1.76 -4.13 -4.30
N ARG A 174 -0.75 -4.03 -5.17
CA ARG A 174 -0.10 -2.79 -5.59
C ARG A 174 -0.08 -2.71 -7.12
N PRO A 175 -1.21 -2.41 -7.78
CA PRO A 175 -1.30 -2.43 -9.25
C PRO A 175 -0.26 -1.52 -9.92
N THR A 176 0.08 -0.40 -9.27
CA THR A 176 1.02 0.62 -9.76
C THR A 176 2.48 0.36 -9.39
N HIS A 177 2.84 -0.77 -8.77
CA HIS A 177 4.21 -1.01 -8.28
C HIS A 177 5.30 -0.97 -9.37
N ARG A 178 4.93 -1.13 -10.65
CA ARG A 178 5.83 -1.00 -11.82
C ARG A 178 5.66 0.31 -12.58
N VAL A 179 4.66 1.11 -12.21
CA VAL A 179 4.37 2.40 -12.83
C VAL A 179 5.18 3.47 -12.12
N ARG A 180 5.89 4.31 -12.87
CA ARG A 180 6.66 5.42 -12.32
C ARG A 180 5.73 6.53 -11.85
N ARG A 181 6.14 7.25 -10.82
CA ARG A 181 5.38 8.40 -10.33
C ARG A 181 5.13 9.45 -11.42
N ARG A 182 6.13 9.75 -12.27
CA ARG A 182 5.97 10.70 -13.38
C ARG A 182 4.82 10.35 -14.31
N THR A 183 4.58 9.06 -14.57
CA THR A 183 3.46 8.59 -15.39
C THR A 183 2.12 8.87 -14.71
N LEU A 184 2.02 8.63 -13.40
CA LEU A 184 0.82 8.97 -12.62
C LEU A 184 0.61 10.48 -12.52
N THR A 185 1.69 11.28 -12.48
CA THR A 185 1.62 12.76 -12.56
C THR A 185 0.99 13.21 -13.86
N ALA A 186 1.52 12.72 -14.99
CA ALA A 186 1.01 13.07 -16.31
C ALA A 186 -0.46 12.64 -16.47
N TRP A 187 -0.82 11.47 -15.95
CA TRP A 187 -2.21 11.00 -15.91
C TRP A 187 -3.11 11.95 -15.10
N GLY A 188 -2.69 12.31 -13.88
CA GLY A 188 -3.43 13.22 -13.01
C GLY A 188 -3.65 14.59 -13.64
N GLN A 189 -2.62 15.14 -14.30
CA GLN A 189 -2.71 16.41 -15.02
C GLN A 189 -3.63 16.32 -16.24
N ARG A 190 -3.51 15.26 -17.05
CA ARG A 190 -4.34 15.05 -18.25
C ARG A 190 -5.83 15.01 -17.92
N TRP A 191 -6.19 14.36 -16.82
CA TRP A 191 -7.58 14.20 -16.39
C TRP A 191 -8.04 15.24 -15.37
N LYS A 192 -7.18 16.23 -15.06
CA LYS A 192 -7.45 17.29 -14.06
C LYS A 192 -8.00 16.72 -12.76
N LEU A 193 -7.38 15.66 -12.27
CA LEU A 193 -7.85 14.99 -11.06
C LEU A 193 -7.77 15.94 -9.86
N PRO A 194 -8.72 15.85 -8.92
CA PRO A 194 -8.64 16.58 -7.67
C PRO A 194 -7.50 16.00 -6.82
N ILE A 195 -6.31 16.56 -6.97
CA ILE A 195 -5.11 16.18 -6.23
C ILE A 195 -4.99 17.10 -5.03
N TYR A 196 -4.94 16.52 -3.84
CA TYR A 196 -4.80 17.27 -2.60
C TYR A 196 -3.33 17.14 -2.15
N PRO A 197 -2.55 18.24 -2.22
CA PRO A 197 -1.14 18.17 -1.89
C PRO A 197 -0.97 17.80 -0.41
N ASP A 198 -0.24 16.72 -0.17
CA ASP A 198 0.14 16.31 1.17
C ASP A 198 1.13 17.35 1.75
N PRO A 199 0.80 18.01 2.89
CA PRO A 199 1.67 19.03 3.52
C PRO A 199 2.97 18.45 4.07
N ILE A 200 3.07 17.12 4.21
CA ILE A 200 4.25 16.40 4.71
C ILE A 200 5.47 16.59 3.80
N HIS A 201 5.28 17.02 2.54
CA HIS A 201 6.38 17.42 1.66
C HIS A 201 7.26 18.53 2.25
N ARG A 202 6.78 19.29 3.25
CA ARG A 202 7.53 20.40 3.85
C ARG A 202 8.51 19.97 4.96
N GLN A 203 8.45 18.73 5.47
CA GLN A 203 9.47 18.19 6.38
C GLN A 203 10.52 17.37 5.62
N MET A 204 11.62 18.04 5.23
CA MET A 204 12.80 17.45 4.57
C MET A 204 13.61 16.45 5.43
N GLN A 205 13.08 15.94 6.54
CA GLN A 205 13.87 15.17 7.51
C GLN A 205 13.84 13.64 7.29
N GLY A 206 12.94 13.13 6.44
CA GLY A 206 12.84 11.69 6.16
C GLY A 206 13.87 11.21 5.14
N ARG A 207 14.56 10.08 5.40
CA ARG A 207 15.53 9.46 4.46
C ARG A 207 14.95 9.22 3.05
N ARG A 208 13.67 8.86 2.95
CA ARG A 208 12.96 8.67 1.66
C ARG A 208 12.78 9.98 0.89
N ASN A 209 12.45 11.07 1.58
CA ASN A 209 12.32 12.39 0.96
C ASN A 209 13.67 12.88 0.41
N ARG A 210 14.75 12.71 1.17
CA ARG A 210 16.11 13.05 0.70
C ARG A 210 16.49 12.25 -0.54
N LEU A 211 16.14 10.96 -0.58
CA LEU A 211 16.36 10.14 -1.77
C LEU A 211 15.63 10.72 -2.99
N ARG A 212 14.35 11.08 -2.83
CA ARG A 212 13.48 11.59 -3.89
C ARG A 212 13.86 12.98 -4.40
N TYR A 213 14.25 13.89 -3.51
CA TYR A 213 14.47 15.30 -3.84
C TYR A 213 15.94 15.72 -3.96
N GLU A 214 16.87 14.94 -3.39
CA GLU A 214 18.31 15.21 -3.47
C GLU A 214 19.01 14.17 -4.36
N LEU A 215 18.96 12.88 -3.97
CA LEU A 215 19.81 11.85 -4.58
C LEU A 215 19.41 11.48 -6.01
N LEU A 216 18.13 11.17 -6.26
CA LEU A 216 17.69 10.78 -7.61
C LEU A 216 17.87 11.92 -8.61
N PRO A 217 17.47 13.17 -8.32
CA PRO A 217 17.72 14.29 -9.25
C PRO A 217 19.21 14.51 -9.51
N TYR A 218 20.07 14.35 -8.50
CA TYR A 218 21.51 14.45 -8.66
C TYR A 218 22.06 13.38 -9.63
N LEU A 219 21.67 12.12 -9.47
CA LEU A 219 22.09 11.04 -10.36
C LEU A 219 21.53 11.22 -11.79
N GLU A 220 20.29 11.67 -11.91
CA GLU A 220 19.69 11.94 -13.22
C GLU A 220 20.41 13.08 -13.96
N THR A 221 20.84 14.11 -13.23
CA THR A 221 21.48 15.30 -13.81
C THR A 221 22.95 15.06 -14.14
N HIS A 222 23.70 14.39 -13.26
CA HIS A 222 25.16 14.31 -13.37
C HIS A 222 25.69 12.97 -13.88
N TRP A 223 24.86 11.91 -13.90
CA TRP A 223 25.31 10.57 -14.28
C TRP A 223 24.53 10.02 -15.46
N ASN A 224 23.21 9.86 -15.31
CA ASN A 224 22.37 9.26 -16.35
C ASN A 224 20.93 9.74 -16.22
N PRO A 225 20.38 10.46 -17.21
CA PRO A 225 18.97 10.90 -17.21
C PRO A 225 17.95 9.75 -17.06
N ALA A 226 18.33 8.53 -17.42
CA ALA A 226 17.52 7.34 -17.27
C ALA A 226 17.75 6.58 -15.95
N THR A 227 18.42 7.17 -14.94
CA THR A 227 18.78 6.51 -13.66
C THR A 227 17.60 5.79 -13.01
N GLU A 228 16.46 6.47 -12.81
CA GLU A 228 15.28 5.84 -12.20
C GLU A 228 14.82 4.61 -13.01
N SER A 229 14.86 4.71 -14.35
CA SER A 229 14.53 3.61 -15.26
C SER A 229 15.45 2.42 -15.09
N SER A 230 16.76 2.67 -15.13
CA SER A 230 17.78 1.63 -15.06
C SER A 230 17.75 0.92 -13.71
N LEU A 231 17.64 1.68 -12.61
CA LEU A 231 17.56 1.09 -11.28
C LEU A 231 16.25 0.30 -11.09
N THR A 232 15.11 0.80 -11.57
CA THR A 232 13.84 0.06 -11.53
C THR A 232 13.93 -1.26 -12.31
N ASN A 233 14.60 -1.26 -13.47
CA ASN A 233 14.82 -2.48 -14.25
C ASN A 233 15.67 -3.50 -13.48
N ILE A 234 16.76 -3.06 -12.85
CA ILE A 234 17.58 -3.93 -11.99
C ILE A 234 16.73 -4.52 -10.85
N CYS A 235 15.92 -3.69 -10.18
CA CYS A 235 15.04 -4.16 -9.11
C CYS A 235 14.07 -5.23 -9.61
N THR A 236 13.53 -5.05 -10.82
CA THR A 236 12.61 -6.00 -11.45
C THR A 236 13.29 -7.33 -11.77
N LEU A 237 14.53 -7.28 -12.31
CA LEU A 237 15.32 -8.48 -12.61
C LEU A 237 15.64 -9.26 -11.33
N VAL A 238 16.11 -8.58 -10.29
CA VAL A 238 16.42 -9.21 -8.99
C VAL A 238 15.16 -9.82 -8.36
N GLU A 239 14.00 -9.15 -8.46
CA GLU A 239 12.73 -9.73 -8.00
C GLU A 239 12.40 -11.04 -8.74
N GLN A 240 12.57 -11.07 -10.06
CA GLN A 240 12.34 -12.26 -10.88
C GLN A 240 13.28 -13.41 -10.52
N GLU A 241 14.57 -13.12 -10.30
CA GLU A 241 15.55 -14.11 -9.88
C GLU A 241 15.22 -14.69 -8.51
N ILE A 242 14.82 -13.86 -7.54
CA ILE A 242 14.42 -14.32 -6.20
C ILE A 242 13.17 -15.20 -6.28
N LEU A 243 12.19 -14.83 -7.10
CA LEU A 243 10.98 -15.65 -7.31
C LEU A 243 11.33 -17.01 -7.93
N TYR A 244 12.25 -17.03 -8.91
CA TYR A 244 12.73 -18.26 -9.51
C TYR A 244 13.44 -19.16 -8.48
N LEU A 245 14.33 -18.61 -7.66
CA LEU A 245 15.02 -19.34 -6.60
C LEU A 245 14.04 -19.91 -5.57
N ARG A 246 13.03 -19.15 -5.15
CA ARG A 246 11.99 -19.65 -4.24
C ARG A 246 11.23 -20.84 -4.83
N LYS A 247 10.88 -20.77 -6.11
CA LYS A 247 10.21 -21.88 -6.79
C LYS A 247 11.07 -23.14 -6.85
N ILE A 248 12.39 -23.01 -6.99
CA ILE A 248 13.31 -24.14 -6.91
C ILE A 248 13.32 -24.72 -5.49
N ILE A 249 13.39 -23.87 -4.46
CA ILE A 249 13.38 -24.31 -3.05
C ILE A 249 12.10 -25.08 -2.74
N GLU A 250 10.93 -24.52 -3.08
CA GLU A 250 9.63 -25.18 -2.88
C GLU A 250 9.55 -26.55 -3.56
N ARG A 251 10.14 -26.68 -4.76
CA ARG A 251 10.21 -27.96 -5.46
C ARG A 251 11.09 -28.97 -4.74
N ILE A 252 12.28 -28.55 -4.29
CA ILE A 252 13.20 -29.42 -3.54
C ILE A 252 12.56 -29.88 -2.21
N GLU A 253 11.87 -28.98 -1.50
CA GLU A 253 11.17 -29.30 -0.27
C GLU A 253 10.02 -30.30 -0.48
N ALA A 254 9.26 -30.14 -1.57
CA ALA A 254 8.22 -31.09 -1.96
C ALA A 254 8.82 -32.48 -2.31
N ASP A 255 9.89 -32.51 -3.09
CA ASP A 255 10.58 -33.75 -3.48
C ASP A 255 11.14 -34.49 -2.23
N GLN A 256 11.58 -33.78 -1.18
CA GLN A 256 12.03 -34.39 0.08
C GLN A 256 10.90 -34.85 1.00
N GLN A 257 9.72 -34.23 0.92
CA GLN A 257 8.54 -34.63 1.69
C GLN A 257 7.82 -35.85 1.08
N GLU A 258 8.01 -36.13 -0.21
CA GLU A 258 7.56 -37.37 -0.85
C GLU A 258 8.49 -38.57 -0.57
N SER A 259 9.69 -38.33 -0.02
CA SER A 259 10.65 -39.37 0.37
C SER A 259 10.72 -39.70 1.88
N PRO A 260 9.61 -40.07 2.56
CA PRO A 260 9.74 -40.88 3.77
C PRO A 260 8.76 -42.07 3.82
N THR A 261 9.13 -43.23 3.24
CA THR A 261 8.82 -44.59 3.76
C THR A 261 9.58 -45.70 3.00
N GLU A 262 10.91 -45.75 3.09
CA GLU A 262 11.66 -47.01 2.91
C GLU A 262 12.86 -47.05 3.88
N ALA A 263 12.61 -47.47 5.12
CA ALA A 263 13.51 -48.23 6.01
C ALA A 263 12.91 -48.34 7.41
#